data_AF-A0A965YKJ9-F1
#
_entry.id   AF-A0A965YKJ9-F1
#
_cell.length_a   1.000
_cell.length_b   1.000
_cell.length_c   1.000
_cell.angle_alpha   90.00
_cell.angle_beta   90.00
_cell.angle_gamma   90.00
#
_symmetry.space_group_name_H-M   'P 1'
#
loop_
_entity.id
_entity.type
_entity.pdbx_description
1 polymer ?
#
loop_
_entity_poly.entity_id
_entity_poly.type
_entity_poly.pdbx_seq_one_letter_code
_entity_poly.pdbx_strand_id
1 'polypeptide(L)'
;MTEKSKKMISKILDNDEVKDLKETSIKDVLSGNIFTKSYFLKQAKLILLIVALVFIYMNNRMVCEKQLTRIDKLNKELECEKYISMVTETELLSISRPEEIKRMVDEQSLQLEQPAMPPYKVIIKE
;
A
#
# COMPACT_ATOMS: atom_id res chain seq x y z
N MET A 1 36.64 -17.53 -36.40
CA MET A 1 36.72 -16.63 -35.23
C MET A 1 38.17 -16.33 -34.92
N THR A 2 38.53 -15.06 -35.00
CA THR A 2 39.86 -14.52 -35.26
C THR A 2 40.83 -14.72 -34.09
N GLU A 3 42.01 -15.30 -34.33
CA GLU A 3 43.12 -15.44 -33.37
C GLU A 3 43.49 -14.13 -32.66
N LYS A 4 43.29 -13.00 -33.35
CA LYS A 4 43.46 -11.65 -32.79
C LYS A 4 42.53 -11.35 -31.61
N SER A 5 41.30 -11.86 -31.63
CA SER A 5 40.32 -11.72 -30.54
C SER A 5 40.74 -12.54 -29.32
N LYS A 6 41.16 -13.79 -29.52
CA LYS A 6 41.69 -14.64 -28.44
C LYS A 6 42.91 -14.02 -27.76
N LYS A 7 43.84 -13.45 -28.54
CA LYS A 7 45.03 -12.75 -28.03
C LYS A 7 44.72 -11.46 -27.28
N MET A 8 43.63 -10.77 -27.64
CA MET A 8 43.16 -9.58 -26.93
C MET A 8 42.52 -9.97 -25.60
N ILE A 9 41.68 -11.01 -25.60
CA ILE A 9 41.05 -11.56 -24.40
C ILE A 9 42.11 -12.10 -23.43
N SER A 10 43.14 -12.81 -23.91
CA SER A 10 44.21 -13.33 -23.04
C SER A 10 45.00 -12.20 -22.38
N LYS A 11 45.31 -11.12 -23.09
CA LYS A 11 45.95 -9.93 -22.51
C LYS A 11 45.09 -9.23 -21.46
N ILE A 12 43.77 -9.21 -21.65
CA ILE A 12 42.84 -8.65 -20.65
C ILE A 12 42.79 -9.55 -19.41
N LEU A 13 42.71 -10.87 -19.58
CA LEU A 13 42.76 -11.82 -18.47
C LEU A 13 44.10 -11.84 -17.74
N ASP A 14 45.20 -11.48 -18.40
CA ASP A 14 46.53 -11.44 -17.79
C ASP A 14 46.77 -10.21 -16.91
N ASN A 15 45.92 -9.19 -16.98
CA ASN A 15 46.00 -8.03 -16.09
C ASN A 15 45.78 -8.48 -14.64
N ASP A 16 46.66 -8.02 -13.76
CA ASP A 16 46.61 -8.33 -12.33
C ASP A 16 45.26 -7.95 -11.71
N GLU A 17 44.58 -6.92 -12.22
CA GLU A 17 43.26 -6.51 -11.74
C GLU A 17 42.18 -7.55 -12.07
N VAL A 18 42.28 -8.15 -13.26
CA VAL A 18 41.30 -9.14 -13.74
C VAL A 18 41.56 -10.51 -13.13
N LYS A 19 42.83 -10.85 -12.85
CA LYS A 19 43.21 -12.04 -12.08
C LYS A 19 42.67 -11.97 -10.66
N ASP A 20 42.88 -10.86 -9.97
CA ASP A 20 42.39 -10.67 -8.61
C ASP A 20 40.86 -10.69 -8.51
N LEU A 21 40.17 -10.13 -9.51
CA LEU A 21 38.70 -10.21 -9.61
C LEU A 21 38.22 -11.65 -9.85
N LYS A 22 38.89 -12.41 -10.70
CA LYS A 22 38.56 -13.82 -10.99
C LYS A 22 38.82 -14.75 -9.81
N GLU A 23 39.83 -14.44 -8.99
CA GLU A 23 40.13 -15.15 -7.76
C GLU A 23 39.24 -14.74 -6.58
N THR A 24 38.43 -13.69 -6.70
CA THR A 24 37.53 -13.27 -5.63
C THR A 24 36.29 -14.15 -5.60
N SER A 25 36.27 -15.12 -4.68
CA SER A 25 35.11 -15.97 -4.45
C SER A 25 34.12 -15.31 -3.48
N ILE A 26 32.83 -15.66 -3.58
CA ILE A 26 31.77 -15.18 -2.66
C ILE A 26 32.10 -15.54 -1.20
N LYS A 27 32.88 -16.61 -0.99
CA LYS A 27 33.39 -17.00 0.34
C LYS A 27 34.39 -15.98 0.90
N ASP A 28 35.26 -15.42 0.08
CA ASP A 28 36.24 -14.40 0.51
C ASP A 28 35.57 -13.06 0.87
N VAL A 29 34.43 -12.77 0.24
CA VAL A 29 33.57 -11.61 0.57
C VAL A 29 32.98 -11.77 1.97
N LEU A 30 32.44 -12.95 2.29
CA LEU A 30 31.88 -13.24 3.60
C LEU A 30 32.94 -13.39 4.70
N SER A 31 34.13 -13.92 4.36
CA SER A 31 35.24 -14.12 5.29
C SER A 31 36.05 -12.83 5.58
N GLY A 32 35.71 -11.70 4.95
CA GLY A 32 36.34 -10.40 5.19
C GLY A 32 37.70 -10.20 4.51
N ASN A 33 38.14 -11.13 3.67
CA ASN A 33 39.41 -11.06 2.95
C ASN A 33 39.36 -10.07 1.76
N ILE A 34 38.19 -9.54 1.43
CA ILE A 34 38.00 -8.53 0.37
C ILE A 34 38.65 -7.18 0.68
N PHE A 35 38.80 -6.81 1.96
CA PHE A 35 39.38 -5.53 2.36
C PHE A 35 40.91 -5.51 2.21
N THR A 36 41.55 -6.68 2.20
CA THR A 36 43.00 -6.84 2.05
C THR A 36 43.46 -6.67 0.60
N LYS A 37 42.55 -6.79 -0.37
CA LYS A 37 42.89 -6.67 -1.80
C LYS A 37 43.15 -5.22 -2.19
N SER A 38 44.30 -4.96 -2.81
CA SER A 38 44.74 -3.62 -3.25
C SER A 38 43.79 -2.97 -4.27
N TYR A 39 43.03 -3.76 -5.03
CA TYR A 39 41.98 -3.29 -5.95
C TYR A 39 40.78 -2.66 -5.24
N PHE A 40 40.39 -3.17 -4.07
CA PHE A 40 39.27 -2.65 -3.30
C PHE A 40 39.56 -1.24 -2.78
N LEU A 41 40.79 -1.01 -2.30
CA LEU A 41 41.24 0.31 -1.84
C LEU A 41 41.27 1.33 -2.99
N LYS A 42 41.72 0.93 -4.19
CA LYS A 42 41.70 1.80 -5.37
C LYS A 42 40.29 2.16 -5.84
N GLN A 43 39.31 1.26 -5.64
CA GLN A 43 37.92 1.45 -6.06
C GLN A 43 36.97 1.82 -4.91
N ALA A 44 37.48 2.11 -3.71
CA ALA A 44 36.67 2.39 -2.52
C ALA A 44 35.65 3.52 -2.72
N LYS A 45 36.00 4.54 -3.53
CA LYS A 45 35.09 5.64 -3.89
C LYS A 45 33.85 5.16 -4.66
N LEU A 46 34.01 4.17 -5.54
CA LEU A 46 32.90 3.59 -6.31
C LEU A 46 32.00 2.75 -5.41
N ILE A 47 32.58 2.00 -4.47
CA ILE A 47 31.84 1.19 -3.50
C ILE A 47 31.04 2.08 -2.55
N LEU A 48 31.63 3.16 -2.05
CA LEU A 48 30.94 4.18 -1.25
C LEU A 48 29.73 4.76 -2.00
N LEU A 49 29.88 5.04 -3.30
CA LEU A 49 28.81 5.57 -4.13
C LEU A 49 27.64 4.57 -4.24
N ILE A 50 27.93 3.28 -4.47
CA ILE A 50 26.91 2.22 -4.52
C ILE A 50 26.19 2.12 -3.18
N VAL A 51 26.92 2.09 -2.07
CA VAL A 51 26.34 2.02 -0.72
C VAL A 51 25.43 3.21 -0.46
N ALA A 52 25.86 4.43 -0.78
CA ALA A 52 25.03 5.63 -0.64
C ALA A 52 23.76 5.54 -1.48
N LEU A 53 23.84 5.03 -2.71
CA LEU A 53 22.69 4.84 -3.59
C LEU A 53 21.70 3.80 -3.04
N VAL A 54 22.19 2.71 -2.45
CA VAL A 54 21.36 1.72 -1.75
C VAL A 54 20.65 2.33 -0.55
N PHE A 55 21.33 3.16 0.25
CA PHE A 55 20.70 3.89 1.34
C PHE A 55 19.60 4.83 0.85
N ILE A 56 19.84 5.61 -0.20
CA ILE A 56 18.83 6.50 -0.79
C ILE A 56 17.62 5.68 -1.27
N TYR A 57 17.85 4.55 -1.93
CA TYR A 57 16.80 3.65 -2.38
C TYR A 57 15.97 3.09 -1.21
N MET A 58 16.62 2.60 -0.16
CA MET A 58 15.92 2.11 1.04
C MET A 58 15.06 3.20 1.66
N ASN A 59 15.59 4.41 1.81
CA ASN A 59 14.83 5.54 2.35
C ASN A 59 13.60 5.86 1.49
N ASN A 60 13.75 5.92 0.16
CA ASN A 60 12.65 6.15 -0.76
C ASN A 60 11.57 5.05 -0.64
N ARG A 61 12.00 3.79 -0.61
CA ARG A 61 11.10 2.64 -0.44
C ARG A 61 10.32 2.70 0.87
N MET A 62 10.99 2.99 1.98
CA MET A 62 10.33 3.08 3.30
C MET A 62 9.32 4.22 3.36
N VAL A 63 9.58 5.35 2.69
CA VAL A 63 8.64 6.47 2.59
C VAL A 63 7.41 6.09 1.77
N CYS A 64 7.58 5.31 0.70
CA CYS A 64 6.47 4.78 -0.09
C CYS A 64 5.61 3.79 0.71
N GLU A 65 6.24 2.82 1.39
CA GLU A 65 5.53 1.82 2.21
C GLU A 65 4.70 2.48 3.32
N LYS A 66 5.25 3.51 4.00
CA LYS A 66 4.52 4.26 5.03
C LYS A 66 3.31 5.04 4.48
N GLN A 67 3.47 5.64 3.29
CA GLN A 67 2.38 6.39 2.66
C GLN A 67 1.24 5.47 2.21
N LEU A 68 1.58 4.30 1.68
CA LEU A 68 0.59 3.30 1.27
C LEU A 68 -0.27 2.86 2.46
N THR A 69 0.36 2.51 3.59
CA THR A 69 -0.37 2.18 4.82
C THR A 69 -1.25 3.33 5.31
N ARG A 70 -0.79 4.59 5.15
CA ARG A 70 -1.59 5.75 5.53
C ARG A 70 -2.82 5.90 4.64
N ILE A 71 -2.66 5.75 3.33
CA ILE A 71 -3.78 5.79 2.37
C ILE A 71 -4.80 4.70 2.70
N ASP A 72 -4.36 3.48 2.99
CA ASP A 72 -5.26 2.38 3.36
C ASP A 72 -6.05 2.69 4.63
N LYS A 73 -5.40 3.29 5.65
CA LYS A 73 -6.08 3.70 6.88
C LYS A 73 -7.16 4.75 6.61
N LEU A 74 -6.83 5.79 5.82
CA LEU A 74 -7.79 6.83 5.46
C LEU A 74 -8.97 6.28 4.66
N ASN A 75 -8.73 5.39 3.69
CA ASN A 75 -9.81 4.76 2.92
C ASN A 75 -10.72 3.92 3.81
N LYS A 76 -10.15 3.17 4.76
CA LYS A 76 -10.92 2.36 5.72
C LYS A 76 -11.77 3.23 6.65
N GLU A 77 -11.23 4.34 7.12
CA GLU A 77 -11.99 5.31 7.93
C GLU A 77 -13.16 5.91 7.13
N LEU A 78 -12.93 6.27 5.87
CA LEU A 78 -13.96 6.78 4.96
C LEU A 78 -15.07 5.74 4.70
N GLU A 79 -14.69 4.48 4.46
CA GLU A 79 -15.65 3.40 4.24
C GLU A 79 -16.47 3.11 5.51
N CYS A 80 -15.85 3.19 6.69
CA CYS A 80 -16.53 3.01 7.96
C CYS A 80 -17.59 4.11 8.21
N GLU A 81 -17.25 5.38 7.97
CA GLU A 81 -18.21 6.49 8.09
C GLU A 81 -19.39 6.33 7.12
N LYS A 82 -19.11 5.94 5.87
CA LYS A 82 -20.15 5.66 4.88
C LYS A 82 -21.07 4.53 5.33
N TYR A 83 -20.51 3.47 5.91
CA TYR A 83 -21.28 2.36 6.43
C TYR A 83 -22.16 2.77 7.61
N ILE A 84 -21.62 3.56 8.55
CA ILE A 84 -22.39 4.09 9.69
C ILE A 84 -23.58 4.92 9.19
N SER A 85 -23.36 5.87 8.27
CA SER A 85 -24.44 6.68 7.67
C SER A 85 -25.52 5.80 7.05
N MET A 86 -25.13 4.79 6.28
CA MET A 86 -26.06 3.87 5.63
C MET A 86 -26.87 3.03 6.62
N VAL A 87 -26.21 2.54 7.69
CA VAL A 87 -26.88 1.76 8.75
C VAL A 87 -27.86 2.63 9.52
N THR A 88 -27.46 3.85 9.89
CA THR A 88 -28.36 4.79 10.58
C THR A 88 -29.56 5.15 9.70
N GLU A 89 -29.36 5.36 8.40
CA GLU A 89 -30.47 5.58 7.46
C GLU A 89 -31.39 4.36 7.38
N THR A 90 -30.85 3.14 7.31
CA THR A 90 -31.68 1.92 7.28
C THR A 90 -32.42 1.66 8.58
N GLU A 91 -31.83 1.98 9.73
CA GLU A 91 -32.48 1.91 11.04
C GLU A 91 -33.63 2.92 11.13
N LEU A 92 -33.39 4.18 10.78
CA LEU A 92 -34.42 5.22 10.72
C LEU A 92 -35.55 4.85 9.75
N LEU A 93 -35.20 4.33 8.57
CA LEU A 93 -36.18 3.85 7.59
C LEU A 93 -36.96 2.65 8.10
N SER A 94 -36.35 1.77 8.90
CA SER A 94 -37.02 0.63 9.52
C SER A 94 -38.07 1.08 10.53
N ILE A 95 -37.72 2.03 11.40
CA ILE A 95 -38.64 2.61 12.39
C ILE A 95 -39.75 3.41 11.71
N SER A 96 -39.46 4.07 10.59
CA SER A 96 -40.45 4.82 9.81
C SER A 96 -41.41 3.94 9.00
N ARG A 97 -41.25 2.60 8.99
CA ARG A 97 -42.17 1.72 8.26
C ARG A 97 -43.57 1.78 8.88
N PRO A 98 -44.65 1.92 8.09
CA PRO A 98 -46.01 1.99 8.63
C PRO A 98 -46.39 0.82 9.54
N GLU A 99 -45.89 -0.38 9.24
CA GLU A 99 -46.09 -1.59 10.05
C GLU A 99 -45.41 -1.47 11.42
N GLU A 100 -44.19 -0.92 11.46
CA GLU A 100 -43.43 -0.73 12.70
C GLU A 100 -44.04 0.40 13.54
N ILE A 101 -44.45 1.50 12.89
CA ILE A 101 -45.19 2.59 13.53
C ILE A 101 -46.47 2.07 14.17
N LYS A 102 -47.23 1.22 13.46
CA LYS A 102 -48.44 0.61 14.00
C LYS A 102 -48.12 -0.25 15.23
N ARG A 103 -47.09 -1.09 15.16
CA ARG A 103 -46.64 -1.91 16.31
C ARG A 103 -46.29 -1.04 17.52
N MET A 104 -45.55 0.06 17.31
CA MET A 104 -45.18 0.99 18.38
C MET A 104 -46.39 1.71 19.00
N VAL A 105 -47.36 2.11 18.18
CA VAL A 105 -48.62 2.74 18.63
C VAL A 105 -49.45 1.77 19.47
N ASP A 106 -49.55 0.51 19.04
CA ASP A 106 -50.26 -0.56 19.75
C ASP A 106 -49.59 -0.90 21.09
N GLU A 107 -48.25 -1.05 21.11
CA GLU A 107 -47.46 -1.28 22.33
C GLU A 107 -47.61 -0.16 23.36
N GLN A 108 -47.67 1.10 22.91
CA GLN A 108 -47.84 2.27 23.78
C GLN A 108 -49.31 2.55 24.16
N SER A 109 -50.25 1.70 23.72
CA SER A 109 -51.70 1.87 23.95
C SER A 109 -52.24 3.24 23.51
N LEU A 110 -51.61 3.82 22.48
CA LEU A 110 -52.09 5.04 21.84
C LEU A 110 -53.31 4.65 21.00
N GLN A 111 -54.48 5.24 21.26
CA GLN A 111 -55.73 4.96 20.52
C GLN A 111 -55.73 5.61 19.13
N LEU A 112 -54.68 5.36 18.34
CA LEU A 112 -54.47 5.92 17.02
C LEU A 112 -54.60 4.81 15.98
N GLU A 113 -55.56 4.96 15.06
CA GLU A 113 -55.82 4.01 13.98
C GLU A 113 -55.48 4.65 12.64
N GLN A 114 -54.96 3.85 11.71
CA GLN A 114 -54.66 4.34 10.37
C GLN A 114 -55.96 4.58 9.60
N PRO A 115 -56.17 5.78 9.01
CA PRO A 115 -57.40 6.05 8.26
C PRO A 115 -57.50 5.15 7.03
N ALA A 116 -58.59 4.38 6.94
CA ALA A 116 -58.84 3.42 5.85
C ALA A 116 -59.15 4.08 4.49
N MET A 117 -59.44 5.39 4.49
CA MET A 117 -59.78 6.15 3.29
C MET A 117 -58.78 7.30 3.07
N PRO A 118 -58.44 7.62 1.81
CA PRO A 118 -57.57 8.75 1.50
C PRO A 118 -58.25 10.09 1.87
N PRO A 119 -57.48 11.16 2.12
CA PRO A 119 -58.03 12.48 2.43
C PRO A 119 -58.84 13.01 1.24
N TYR A 120 -60.04 13.51 1.50
CA TYR A 120 -60.85 14.19 0.48
C TYR A 120 -60.84 15.70 0.71
N LYS A 121 -60.77 16.47 -0.38
CA LYS A 121 -60.84 17.92 -0.31
C LYS A 121 -62.30 18.32 -0.11
N VAL A 122 -62.61 18.92 1.04
CA VAL A 122 -63.92 19.53 1.28
C VAL A 122 -63.96 20.85 0.51
N ILE A 123 -64.77 20.92 -0.55
CA ILE A 123 -65.04 22.17 -1.26
C ILE A 123 -66.34 22.72 -0.69
N ILE A 124 -66.23 23.78 0.11
CA ILE A 124 -67.38 24.50 0.65
C ILE A 124 -67.96 25.32 -0.51
N LYS A 125 -69.21 25.04 -0.86
CA LYS A 125 -69.94 25.79 -1.88
C LYS A 125 -70.69 26.92 -1.15
N GLU A 126 -70.29 28.17 -1.42
CA GLU A 126 -71.08 29.35 -1.06
C GLU A 126 -72.42 29.37 -1.80
#